data_AF-A0A670J038-F1
#
_entry.id   AF-A0A670J038-F1
#
_cell.length_a   1.000
_cell.length_b   1.000
_cell.length_c   1.000
_cell.angle_alpha   90.00
_cell.angle_beta   90.00
_cell.angle_gamma   90.00
#
_symmetry.space_group_name_H-M   'P 1'
#
loop_
_entity.id
_entity.type
_entity.pdbx_description
1 polymer ?
#
loop_
_entity_poly.entity_id
_entity_poly.type
_entity_poly.pdbx_seq_one_letter_code
_entity_poly.pdbx_strand_id
1 'polypeptide(L)'
;VPEPAKSGPAAKKSSKKKGGGYSIYVYNVLKQVHPDTGISSKAMSIMNSFVNDIFERIAAEASRLVHYNKRSTITSRKVQTAVRLLLPGELAKHAISEGTKAVTKYTSSKCAGLPFFGCLGKFYRNPKALLRATHFLI
;
A
#
# COMPACT_ATOMS: atom_id res chain seq x y z
N VAL A 1 -65.00 11.31 20.25
CA VAL A 1 -63.53 11.44 20.25
C VAL A 1 -63.01 10.54 21.38
N PRO A 2 -62.23 9.51 21.04
CA PRO A 2 -60.80 9.53 21.35
C PRO A 2 -59.91 9.23 20.14
N GLU A 3 -58.70 9.79 20.21
CA GLU A 3 -57.65 9.92 19.20
C GLU A 3 -56.85 8.63 18.88
N PRO A 4 -56.11 8.61 17.74
CA PRO A 4 -55.45 7.43 17.18
C PRO A 4 -54.08 7.11 17.81
N ALA A 5 -53.82 5.82 18.05
CA ALA A 5 -52.50 5.32 18.47
C ALA A 5 -51.53 5.24 17.27
N LYS A 6 -50.71 6.28 17.18
CA LYS A 6 -49.39 6.42 16.52
C LYS A 6 -48.83 5.20 15.79
N SER A 7 -48.70 5.33 14.47
CA SER A 7 -47.83 4.53 13.62
C SER A 7 -46.38 4.63 14.11
N GLY A 8 -45.78 3.48 14.44
CA GLY A 8 -44.36 3.40 14.82
C GLY A 8 -43.46 3.84 13.67
N PRO A 9 -42.33 4.53 13.95
CA PRO A 9 -41.43 5.00 12.91
C PRO A 9 -40.78 3.80 12.21
N ALA A 10 -41.00 3.73 10.90
CA ALA A 10 -40.35 2.80 9.99
C ALA A 10 -38.84 2.74 10.29
N ALA A 11 -38.34 1.52 10.47
CA ALA A 11 -36.93 1.24 10.65
C ALA A 11 -36.12 2.00 9.59
N LYS A 12 -35.39 3.02 10.03
CA LYS A 12 -34.42 3.74 9.20
C LYS A 12 -33.49 2.67 8.61
N LYS A 13 -33.62 2.41 7.30
CA LYS A 13 -32.67 1.63 6.52
C LYS A 13 -31.29 2.14 6.91
N SER A 14 -30.55 1.31 7.66
CA SER A 14 -29.19 1.64 8.07
C SER A 14 -28.46 2.03 6.79
N SER A 15 -28.05 3.30 6.71
CA SER A 15 -27.19 3.75 5.63
C SER A 15 -25.97 2.86 5.73
N LYS A 16 -25.82 1.96 4.75
CA LYS A 16 -24.70 1.04 4.65
C LYS A 16 -23.47 1.93 4.72
N LYS A 17 -22.79 1.97 5.88
CA LYS A 17 -21.56 2.75 6.07
C LYS A 17 -20.70 2.34 4.89
N LYS A 18 -20.48 3.27 3.97
CA LYS A 18 -19.62 3.07 2.81
C LYS A 18 -18.20 3.09 3.38
N GLY A 19 -17.86 2.02 4.10
CA GLY A 19 -16.56 1.82 4.69
C GLY A 19 -15.57 1.89 3.55
N GLY A 20 -14.61 2.82 3.64
CA GLY A 20 -13.55 2.96 2.67
C GLY A 20 -12.72 1.69 2.63
N GLY A 21 -13.11 0.75 1.77
CA GLY A 21 -12.38 -0.48 1.50
C GLY A 21 -11.48 -0.32 0.29
N TYR A 22 -10.70 -1.36 0.01
CA TYR A 22 -9.75 -1.36 -1.11
C TYR A 22 -10.40 -1.67 -2.47
N SER A 23 -11.73 -1.76 -2.53
CA SER A 23 -12.46 -2.28 -3.69
C SER A 23 -12.21 -1.51 -4.99
N ILE A 24 -12.13 -0.18 -4.93
CA ILE A 24 -11.82 0.66 -6.10
C ILE A 24 -10.40 0.38 -6.61
N TYR A 25 -9.43 0.25 -5.69
CA TYR A 25 -8.03 0.00 -6.07
C TYR A 25 -7.85 -1.41 -6.63
N VAL A 26 -8.50 -2.42 -6.03
CA VAL A 26 -8.50 -3.80 -6.54
C VAL A 26 -9.10 -3.84 -7.95
N TYR A 27 -10.20 -3.11 -8.20
CA TYR A 27 -10.80 -3.03 -9.53
C TYR A 27 -9.87 -2.35 -10.55
N ASN A 28 -9.24 -1.23 -10.18
CA ASN A 28 -8.32 -0.52 -11.06
C ASN A 28 -7.11 -1.38 -11.44
N VAL A 29 -6.53 -2.12 -10.48
CA VAL A 29 -5.43 -3.04 -10.76
C VAL A 29 -5.91 -4.20 -11.62
N LEU A 30 -7.09 -4.76 -11.37
CA LEU A 30 -7.67 -5.83 -12.20
C LEU A 30 -7.79 -5.39 -13.67
N LYS A 31 -8.27 -4.18 -13.94
CA LYS A 31 -8.42 -3.68 -15.31
C LYS A 31 -7.08 -3.35 -15.97
N GLN A 32 -6.02 -3.10 -15.21
CA GLN A 32 -4.67 -2.96 -15.76
C GLN A 32 -4.08 -4.29 -16.23
N VAL A 33 -4.44 -5.41 -15.58
CA VAL A 33 -3.91 -6.75 -15.94
C VAL A 33 -4.83 -7.51 -16.90
N HIS A 34 -6.14 -7.38 -16.76
CA HIS A 34 -7.16 -8.07 -17.56
C HIS A 34 -8.37 -7.14 -17.84
N PRO A 35 -8.35 -6.38 -18.94
CA PRO A 35 -9.39 -5.39 -19.24
C PRO A 35 -10.79 -6.00 -19.42
N ASP A 36 -10.89 -7.22 -19.93
CA ASP A 36 -12.17 -7.86 -20.25
C ASP A 36 -12.73 -8.74 -19.11
N THR A 37 -11.97 -8.93 -18.03
CA THR A 37 -12.40 -9.77 -16.89
C THR A 37 -13.16 -8.97 -15.84
N GLY A 38 -14.19 -9.58 -15.26
CA GLY A 38 -14.96 -9.05 -14.12
C GLY A 38 -14.66 -9.80 -12.82
N ILE A 39 -14.94 -9.19 -11.67
CA ILE A 39 -14.81 -9.80 -10.35
C ILE A 39 -16.15 -9.78 -9.62
N SER A 40 -16.53 -10.90 -9.01
CA SER A 40 -17.77 -11.00 -8.24
C SER A 40 -17.69 -10.22 -6.92
N SER A 41 -18.83 -9.83 -6.36
CA SER A 41 -18.90 -9.13 -5.07
C SER A 41 -18.32 -9.97 -3.91
N LYS A 42 -18.49 -11.29 -3.95
CA LYS A 42 -17.91 -12.23 -2.97
C LYS A 42 -16.38 -12.26 -3.09
N ALA A 43 -15.85 -12.39 -4.31
CA ALA A 43 -14.41 -12.34 -4.54
C ALA A 43 -13.80 -10.99 -4.16
N MET A 44 -14.52 -9.89 -4.42
CA MET A 44 -14.11 -8.56 -3.99
C MET A 44 -14.02 -8.44 -2.45
N SER A 45 -14.96 -9.05 -1.73
CA SER A 45 -14.90 -9.08 -0.26
C SER A 45 -13.68 -9.85 0.25
N ILE A 46 -13.36 -10.98 -0.38
CA ILE A 46 -12.17 -11.78 -0.03
C ILE A 46 -10.90 -10.95 -0.27
N MET A 47 -10.80 -10.29 -1.43
CA MET A 47 -9.65 -9.44 -1.77
C MET A 47 -9.48 -8.28 -0.78
N ASN A 48 -10.58 -7.64 -0.37
CA ASN A 48 -10.53 -6.59 0.63
C ASN A 48 -10.00 -7.09 1.98
N SER A 49 -10.46 -8.25 2.45
CA SER A 49 -9.94 -8.86 3.67
C SER A 49 -8.48 -9.28 3.54
N PHE A 50 -8.08 -9.82 2.40
CA PHE A 50 -6.69 -10.20 2.13
C PHE A 50 -5.74 -9.00 2.24
N VAL A 51 -6.09 -7.85 1.66
CA VAL A 51 -5.28 -6.63 1.77
C VAL A 51 -5.16 -6.17 3.22
N ASN A 52 -6.25 -6.24 3.99
CA ASN A 52 -6.22 -5.88 5.41
C ASN A 52 -5.33 -6.83 6.23
N ASP A 53 -5.44 -8.14 6.03
CA ASP A 53 -4.61 -9.13 6.75
C ASP A 53 -3.11 -8.89 6.48
N ILE A 54 -2.72 -8.69 5.22
CA ILE A 54 -1.33 -8.40 4.88
C ILE A 54 -0.87 -7.06 5.45
N PHE A 55 -1.72 -6.03 5.41
CA PHE A 55 -1.41 -4.72 5.98
C PHE A 55 -1.17 -4.80 7.48
N GLU A 56 -2.06 -5.47 8.22
CA GLU A 56 -1.94 -5.66 9.67
C GLU A 56 -0.67 -6.44 10.03
N ARG A 57 -0.35 -7.51 9.29
CA ARG A 57 0.89 -8.27 9.50
C ARG A 57 2.13 -7.40 9.31
N ILE A 58 2.20 -6.61 8.22
CA ILE A 58 3.34 -5.72 7.96
C ILE A 58 3.43 -4.63 9.02
N ALA A 59 2.31 -4.02 9.41
CA ALA A 59 2.29 -2.96 10.41
C ALA A 59 2.72 -3.48 11.80
N ALA A 60 2.24 -4.66 12.20
CA ALA A 60 2.62 -5.30 13.45
C ALA A 60 4.12 -5.60 13.49
N GLU A 61 4.66 -6.18 12.42
CA GLU A 61 6.08 -6.53 12.36
C GLU A 61 6.98 -5.29 12.27
N ALA A 62 6.59 -4.28 11.50
CA ALA A 62 7.29 -2.99 11.46
C ALA A 62 7.29 -2.29 12.82
N SER A 63 6.17 -2.37 13.55
CA SER A 63 6.06 -1.85 14.92
C SER A 63 7.05 -2.58 15.85
N ARG A 64 7.08 -3.92 15.87
CA ARG A 64 8.04 -4.70 16.67
C ARG A 64 9.48 -4.29 16.37
N LEU A 65 9.85 -4.17 15.09
CA LEU A 65 11.19 -3.73 14.67
C LEU A 65 11.58 -2.31 15.09
N VAL A 66 10.60 -1.43 15.32
CA VAL A 66 10.84 -0.07 15.83
C VAL A 66 11.09 -0.11 17.33
N HIS A 67 10.31 -0.89 18.07
CA HIS A 67 10.45 -1.06 19.51
C HIS A 67 11.79 -1.72 19.88
N TYR A 68 12.24 -2.75 19.13
CA TYR A 68 13.56 -3.37 19.35
C TYR A 68 14.71 -2.37 19.23
N ASN A 69 14.58 -1.40 18.33
CA ASN A 69 15.61 -0.38 18.12
C ASN A 69 15.42 0.86 19.01
N LYS A 70 14.49 0.84 19.97
CA LYS A 70 14.16 1.97 20.86
C LYS A 70 13.88 3.27 20.11
N ARG A 71 13.26 3.16 18.93
CA ARG A 71 12.78 4.31 18.15
C ARG A 71 11.27 4.44 18.34
N SER A 72 10.71 5.61 18.07
CA SER A 72 9.27 5.88 18.09
C SER A 72 8.68 6.07 16.68
N THR A 73 9.51 6.10 15.64
CA THR A 73 9.10 6.38 14.27
C THR A 73 9.26 5.16 13.36
N ILE A 74 8.19 4.77 12.68
CA ILE A 74 8.22 3.76 11.61
C ILE A 74 8.76 4.43 10.34
N THR A 75 9.92 3.99 9.87
CA THR A 75 10.55 4.48 8.63
C THR A 75 10.32 3.50 7.48
N SER A 76 10.48 3.97 6.24
CA SER A 76 10.40 3.10 5.04
C SER A 76 11.34 1.90 5.11
N ARG A 77 12.51 2.04 5.75
CA ARG A 77 13.45 0.94 6.01
C ARG A 77 12.86 -0.14 6.93
N LYS A 78 12.04 0.24 7.91
CA LYS A 78 11.37 -0.69 8.83
C LYS A 78 10.29 -1.48 8.13
N VAL A 79 9.49 -0.79 7.30
CA VAL A 79 8.50 -1.45 6.43
C VAL A 79 9.19 -2.42 5.45
N GLN A 80 10.28 -2.01 4.80
CA GLN A 80 11.05 -2.89 3.90
C GLN A 80 11.59 -4.14 4.61
N THR A 81 12.07 -3.99 5.85
CA THR A 81 12.56 -5.13 6.64
C THR A 81 11.41 -6.05 7.05
N ALA A 82 10.28 -5.49 7.48
CA ALA A 82 9.07 -6.27 7.80
C ALA A 82 8.59 -7.09 6.59
N VAL A 83 8.57 -6.50 5.39
CA VAL A 83 8.21 -7.21 4.14
C VAL A 83 9.15 -8.38 3.86
N ARG A 84 10.46 -8.23 4.11
CA ARG A 84 11.43 -9.34 3.97
C ARG A 84 11.18 -10.49 4.95
N LEU A 85 10.67 -10.19 6.14
CA LEU A 85 10.38 -11.21 7.15
C LEU A 85 9.07 -11.95 6.87
N LEU A 86 8.09 -11.25 6.30
CA LEU A 86 6.74 -11.80 6.10
C LEU A 86 6.55 -12.53 4.76
N LEU A 87 7.26 -12.12 3.70
CA LEU A 87 7.11 -12.71 2.37
C LEU A 87 8.26 -13.67 2.03
N PRO A 88 7.98 -14.84 1.47
CA PRO A 88 9.01 -15.81 1.08
C PRO A 88 9.64 -15.48 -0.29
N GLY A 89 10.92 -15.84 -0.46
CA GLY A 89 11.59 -16.00 -1.75
C GLY A 89 11.45 -14.82 -2.72
N GLU A 90 11.00 -15.11 -3.94
CA GLU A 90 10.87 -14.12 -5.02
C GLU A 90 9.79 -13.06 -4.76
N LEU A 91 8.75 -13.37 -3.98
CA LEU A 91 7.70 -12.40 -3.65
C LEU A 91 8.24 -11.22 -2.84
N ALA A 92 9.15 -11.49 -1.90
CA ALA A 92 9.82 -10.44 -1.13
C ALA A 92 10.65 -9.53 -2.03
N LYS A 93 11.40 -10.10 -2.99
CA LYS A 93 12.25 -9.34 -3.91
C LYS A 93 11.41 -8.39 -4.77
N HIS A 94 10.32 -8.88 -5.36
CA HIS A 94 9.43 -8.05 -6.15
C HIS A 94 8.73 -6.98 -5.32
N ALA A 95 8.16 -7.33 -4.16
CA ALA A 95 7.49 -6.36 -3.29
C ALA A 95 8.40 -5.20 -2.88
N ILE A 96 9.67 -5.49 -2.61
CA ILE A 96 10.67 -4.47 -2.23
C ILE A 96 11.08 -3.61 -3.42
N SER A 97 11.22 -4.23 -4.59
CA SER A 97 11.51 -3.50 -5.83
C SER A 97 10.39 -2.50 -6.13
N GLU A 98 9.13 -2.94 -6.10
CA GLU A 98 7.96 -2.08 -6.31
C GLU A 98 7.84 -0.99 -5.23
N GLY A 99 8.06 -1.33 -3.96
CA GLY A 99 8.06 -0.36 -2.87
C GLY A 99 9.13 0.73 -3.04
N THR A 100 10.33 0.35 -3.48
CA THR A 100 11.44 1.30 -3.71
C THR A 100 11.16 2.23 -4.89
N LYS A 101 10.59 1.69 -5.98
CA LYS A 101 10.13 2.50 -7.13
C LYS A 101 9.10 3.53 -6.70
N ALA A 102 8.10 3.12 -5.90
CA ALA A 102 7.06 4.02 -5.42
C ALA A 102 7.63 5.15 -4.54
N VAL A 103 8.53 4.84 -3.60
CA VAL A 103 9.18 5.86 -2.75
C VAL A 103 10.01 6.84 -3.57
N THR A 104 10.72 6.34 -4.59
CA THR A 104 11.53 7.17 -5.47
C THR A 104 10.64 8.13 -6.27
N LYS A 105 9.57 7.60 -6.90
CA LYS A 105 8.59 8.39 -7.65
C LYS A 105 7.92 9.46 -6.79
N TYR A 106 7.56 9.13 -5.55
CA TYR A 106 6.96 10.07 -4.61
C TYR A 106 7.93 11.21 -4.25
N THR A 107 9.19 10.86 -4.00
CA THR A 107 10.22 11.84 -3.65
C THR A 107 10.48 12.77 -4.84
N SER A 108 10.58 12.24 -6.07
CA SER A 108 10.76 13.06 -7.27
C SER A 108 9.58 13.97 -7.57
N SER A 109 8.34 13.50 -7.38
CA SER A 109 7.15 14.34 -7.60
C SER A 109 7.02 15.46 -6.57
N LYS A 110 7.50 15.24 -5.33
CA LYS A 110 7.40 16.24 -4.26
C LYS A 110 8.55 17.26 -4.28
N CYS A 111 9.73 16.86 -4.76
CA CYS A 111 10.88 17.75 -4.93
C CYS A 111 10.79 18.67 -6.16
N ALA A 112 9.83 18.46 -7.08
CA ALA A 112 9.63 19.32 -8.26
C ALA A 112 9.12 20.74 -7.92
N GLY A 113 8.75 21.02 -6.67
CA GLY A 113 8.26 22.33 -6.21
C GLY A 113 9.24 23.13 -5.33
N LEU A 114 10.51 22.73 -5.19
CA LEU A 114 11.51 23.45 -4.37
C LEU A 114 12.65 23.99 -5.24
N PRO A 115 13.11 25.24 -5.03
CA PRO A 115 14.18 25.83 -5.83
C PRO A 115 15.49 25.04 -5.70
N PHE A 116 15.93 24.60 -6.88
CA PHE A 116 17.14 23.94 -7.40
C PHE A 116 18.41 23.63 -6.55
N PHE A 117 18.59 24.08 -5.31
CA PHE A 117 19.84 23.78 -4.56
C PHE A 117 19.80 22.50 -3.72
N GLY A 118 18.64 21.83 -3.59
CA GLY A 118 18.51 20.64 -2.73
C GLY A 118 18.46 19.28 -3.45
N CYS A 119 18.29 19.23 -4.78
CA CYS A 119 17.89 18.00 -5.47
C CYS A 119 19.02 17.32 -6.29
N LEU A 120 20.16 17.99 -6.52
CA LEU A 120 21.30 17.47 -7.29
C LEU A 120 22.18 16.44 -6.54
N GLY A 121 21.91 16.14 -5.27
CA GLY A 121 22.77 15.26 -4.46
C GLY A 121 22.56 13.75 -4.59
N LYS A 122 21.56 13.25 -5.34
CA LYS A 122 21.16 11.82 -5.29
C LYS A 122 21.21 11.03 -6.60
N PHE A 123 21.60 11.63 -7.73
CA PHE A 123 21.84 10.87 -8.96
C PHE A 123 23.35 10.72 -9.28
N TYR A 124 24.19 11.67 -8.88
CA TYR A 124 25.63 11.70 -9.18
C TYR A 124 26.53 11.25 -8.00
N ARG A 125 26.17 10.18 -7.28
CA ARG A 125 26.99 9.69 -6.15
C ARG A 125 27.06 8.16 -6.03
N ASN A 126 27.03 7.42 -7.15
CA ASN A 126 27.47 6.03 -7.15
C ASN A 126 27.97 5.54 -8.53
N PRO A 127 29.28 5.67 -8.84
CA PRO A 127 29.86 5.13 -10.07
C PRO A 127 29.86 3.58 -10.13
N LYS A 128 29.51 2.88 -9.04
CA LYS A 128 29.47 1.40 -8.99
C LYS A 128 28.11 0.80 -9.40
N ALA A 129 27.05 1.60 -9.49
CA ALA A 129 25.75 1.12 -9.99
C ALA A 129 25.76 0.91 -11.51
N LEU A 130 26.58 1.70 -12.23
CA LEU A 130 26.73 1.59 -13.68
C LEU A 130 27.56 0.34 -14.08
N LEU A 131 28.53 -0.05 -13.26
CA LEU A 131 29.42 -1.19 -13.54
C LEU A 131 28.83 -2.56 -13.18
N ARG A 132 27.72 -2.62 -12.43
CA ARG A 132 26.99 -3.87 -12.17
C ARG A 132 25.93 -4.19 -13.21
N ALA A 133 25.47 -3.19 -13.96
CA ALA A 133 24.60 -3.41 -15.11
C ALA A 133 25.36 -4.04 -16.29
N THR A 134 26.68 -3.84 -16.39
CA THR A 134 27.53 -4.45 -17.43
C THR A 134 27.95 -5.88 -17.13
N HIS A 135 27.67 -6.43 -15.94
CA HIS A 135 28.01 -7.80 -15.55
C HIS A 135 26.79 -8.75 -15.51
N PHE A 136 25.70 -8.35 -16.19
CA PHE A 136 24.51 -9.17 -16.42
C PHE A 136 24.25 -9.43 -17.91
N LEU A 137 25.25 -9.14 -18.76
CA LEU A 137 25.17 -9.29 -20.22
C LEU A 137 26.45 -9.89 -20.84
N ILE A 138 27.15 -10.73 -20.06
CA ILE A 138 28.06 -11.78 -20.53
C ILE A 138 27.70 -13.04 -19.76
#